data_AF-A0AAI9PDM1-F1
#
_entry.id   AF-A0AAI9PDM1-F1
#
_cell.length_a   1.000
_cell.length_b   1.000
_cell.length_c   1.000
_cell.angle_alpha   90.00
_cell.angle_beta   90.00
_cell.angle_gamma   90.00
#
_symmetry.space_group_name_H-M   'P 1'
#
loop_
_entity.id
_entity.type
_entity.pdbx_description
1 polymer ?
#
loop_
_entity_poly.entity_id
_entity_poly.type
_entity_poly.pdbx_seq_one_letter_code
_entity_poly.pdbx_strand_id
1 'polypeptide(L)'
;MPLAMINARLDVALKERVDPKFQQLGYSATQVITAVYQFVDQNDRLPFVIETRVYRPEEALQNTLDGLLSARPRLAEIARLLNGDGLTEDARKKYCQELAVDIGIIKNDMRLYDAAGRAGEHLQHYVQYSLSEAYLALTLCHSILEDDPNSYGQTLFMKKEKIFAGALEKAETRMTEMGLYQVGAVIASYSHQGTYCTVEVYQPEGYMYGAWQVRVMLNPGRKGQPVLGSLSWQGFAFPKITDRIFNVASPYSVPVSGKHGLEIGFQFVEGYTFFHMYSNGTVEEKNTVSADVVASQLCEFVDQELTKIIAA
;
A
#
# COMPACT_ATOMS: atom_id res chain seq x y z
N MET A 1 -38.26 20.75 21.96
CA MET A 1 -37.71 19.38 21.84
C MET A 1 -36.90 19.08 23.09
N PRO A 2 -36.94 17.86 23.63
CA PRO A 2 -36.07 17.47 24.74
C PRO A 2 -34.60 17.58 24.31
N LEU A 3 -33.76 18.12 25.18
CA LEU A 3 -32.31 18.21 24.96
C LEU A 3 -31.65 16.92 25.46
N ALA A 4 -30.82 16.31 24.61
CA ALA A 4 -29.99 15.17 24.98
C ALA A 4 -28.51 15.60 25.04
N MET A 5 -27.75 15.03 25.98
CA MET A 5 -26.31 15.29 26.11
C MET A 5 -25.48 14.11 25.58
N ILE A 6 -24.42 14.42 24.85
CA ILE A 6 -23.43 13.44 24.38
C ILE A 6 -22.20 13.55 25.28
N ASN A 7 -21.87 12.46 25.97
CA ASN A 7 -20.68 12.37 26.82
C ASN A 7 -19.69 11.38 26.18
N ALA A 8 -18.52 11.86 25.77
CA ALA A 8 -17.45 11.04 25.22
C ALA A 8 -16.14 11.29 25.96
N ARG A 9 -15.40 10.22 26.28
CA ARG A 9 -14.03 10.31 26.79
C ARG A 9 -13.08 10.43 25.60
N LEU A 10 -12.26 11.48 25.61
CA LEU A 10 -11.31 11.78 24.54
C LEU A 10 -9.90 11.90 25.13
N ASP A 11 -8.88 11.48 24.37
CA ASP A 11 -7.48 11.75 24.71
C ASP A 11 -7.25 13.26 24.86
N VAL A 12 -6.67 13.68 25.99
CA VAL A 12 -6.48 15.10 26.33
C VAL A 12 -5.58 15.78 25.30
N ALA A 13 -4.49 15.12 24.91
CA ALA A 13 -3.58 15.67 23.92
C ALA A 13 -4.25 15.81 22.55
N LEU A 14 -5.12 14.87 22.17
CA LEU A 14 -5.91 14.98 20.94
C LEU A 14 -6.87 16.17 21.00
N LYS A 15 -7.58 16.36 22.11
CA LYS A 15 -8.50 17.49 22.30
C LYS A 15 -7.77 18.83 22.15
N GLU A 16 -6.64 19.00 22.83
CA GLU A 16 -5.84 20.22 22.80
C GLU A 16 -5.29 20.55 21.40
N ARG A 17 -5.02 19.53 20.57
CA ARG A 17 -4.56 19.74 19.18
C ARG A 17 -5.69 20.07 18.21
N VAL A 18 -6.89 19.57 18.46
CA VAL A 18 -8.02 19.63 17.51
C VAL A 18 -8.92 20.84 17.77
N ASP A 19 -9.15 21.21 19.03
CA ASP A 19 -9.98 22.37 19.38
C ASP A 19 -9.53 23.66 18.68
N PRO A 20 -8.21 23.99 18.60
CA PRO A 20 -7.75 25.16 17.85
C PRO A 20 -8.01 25.05 16.34
N LYS A 21 -7.97 23.84 15.76
CA LYS A 21 -8.25 23.63 14.33
C LYS A 21 -9.72 23.82 14.02
N PHE A 22 -10.61 23.35 14.89
CA PHE A 22 -12.04 23.64 14.76
C PHE A 22 -12.29 25.14 14.84
N GLN A 23 -11.65 25.86 15.77
CA GLN A 23 -11.75 27.30 15.87
C GLN A 23 -11.23 28.02 14.61
N GLN A 24 -10.12 27.58 14.04
CA GLN A 24 -9.60 28.09 12.76
C GLN A 24 -10.58 27.89 11.60
N LEU A 25 -11.33 26.78 11.62
CA LEU A 25 -12.40 26.50 10.65
C LEU A 25 -13.72 27.22 10.99
N GLY A 26 -13.79 27.98 12.08
CA GLY A 26 -14.97 28.74 12.51
C GLY A 26 -16.04 27.92 13.25
N TYR A 27 -15.69 26.73 13.75
CA TYR A 27 -16.62 25.84 14.43
C TYR A 27 -16.16 25.49 15.86
N SER A 28 -17.12 25.26 16.75
CA SER A 28 -16.87 24.61 18.05
C SER A 28 -16.96 23.09 17.92
N ALA A 29 -16.32 22.36 18.85
CA ALA A 29 -16.43 20.90 18.89
C ALA A 29 -17.89 20.42 18.95
N THR A 30 -18.75 21.13 19.69
CA THR A 30 -20.19 20.82 19.76
C THR A 30 -20.86 20.97 18.39
N GLN A 31 -20.61 22.06 17.65
CA GLN A 31 -21.19 22.26 16.32
C GLN A 31 -20.73 21.17 15.33
N VAL A 32 -19.45 20.79 15.37
CA VAL A 32 -18.93 19.71 14.52
C VAL A 32 -19.60 18.38 14.85
N ILE A 33 -19.73 18.03 16.13
CA ILE A 33 -20.41 16.79 16.56
C ILE A 33 -21.88 16.81 16.14
N THR A 34 -22.59 17.94 16.34
CA THR A 34 -23.98 18.08 15.90
C THR A 34 -24.12 17.90 14.38
N ALA A 35 -23.22 18.46 13.59
CA ALA A 35 -23.23 18.31 12.13
C ALA A 35 -23.04 16.86 11.70
N VAL A 36 -22.22 16.08 12.41
CA VAL A 36 -22.06 14.63 12.15
C VAL A 36 -23.37 13.89 12.38
N TYR A 37 -24.10 14.17 13.47
CA TYR A 37 -25.40 13.55 13.72
C TYR A 37 -26.43 13.90 12.64
N GLN A 38 -26.49 15.18 12.25
CA GLN A 38 -27.37 15.64 11.17
C GLN A 38 -27.04 14.98 9.83
N PHE A 39 -25.76 14.80 9.53
CA PHE A 39 -25.33 14.12 8.31
C PHE A 39 -25.80 12.66 8.30
N VAL A 40 -25.61 11.93 9.41
CA VAL A 40 -26.00 10.52 9.52
C VAL A 40 -27.51 10.38 9.37
N ASP A 41 -28.29 11.24 10.02
CA ASP A 41 -29.76 11.28 9.90
C ASP A 41 -30.23 11.53 8.46
N GLN A 42 -29.50 12.36 7.70
CA GLN A 42 -29.88 12.71 6.32
C GLN A 42 -29.41 11.71 5.25
N ASN A 43 -28.38 10.91 5.52
CA ASN A 43 -27.69 10.13 4.50
C ASN A 43 -27.61 8.63 4.82
N ASP A 44 -28.11 8.19 5.97
CA ASP A 44 -28.04 6.81 6.47
C ASP A 44 -26.61 6.21 6.44
N ARG A 45 -25.59 7.09 6.48
CA ARG A 45 -24.17 6.73 6.42
C ARG A 45 -23.31 7.74 7.17
N LEU A 46 -22.11 7.32 7.57
CA LEU A 46 -21.14 8.21 8.21
C LEU A 46 -20.45 9.12 7.17
N PRO A 47 -20.13 10.38 7.53
CA PRO A 47 -19.46 11.32 6.62
C PRO A 47 -17.99 10.95 6.36
N PHE A 48 -17.42 10.12 7.22
CA PHE A 48 -16.10 9.52 7.11
C PHE A 48 -16.17 8.11 7.70
N VAL A 49 -15.26 7.24 7.30
CA VAL A 49 -15.21 5.90 7.88
C VAL A 49 -14.46 5.96 9.20
N ILE A 50 -15.05 5.33 10.22
CA ILE A 50 -14.41 5.16 11.51
C ILE A 50 -13.45 3.98 11.38
N GLU A 51 -12.20 4.30 11.06
CA GLU A 51 -11.12 3.32 10.99
C GLU A 51 -10.62 3.02 12.41
N THR A 52 -10.99 1.85 12.95
CA THR A 52 -10.43 1.33 14.22
C THR A 52 -8.99 0.87 14.07
N ARG A 53 -8.54 0.71 12.82
CA ARG A 53 -7.19 0.31 12.42
C ARG A 53 -6.68 1.27 11.37
N VAL A 54 -5.46 1.74 11.56
CA VAL A 54 -4.79 2.67 10.65
C VAL A 54 -4.17 1.82 9.55
N TYR A 55 -4.80 1.79 8.39
CA TYR A 55 -4.24 1.13 7.23
C TYR A 55 -3.16 2.02 6.63
N ARG A 56 -2.00 1.42 6.38
CA ARG A 56 -0.94 2.09 5.63
C ARG A 56 -1.24 1.97 4.12
N PRO A 57 -0.89 2.96 3.27
CA PRO A 57 -1.23 2.94 1.85
C PRO A 57 -0.82 1.64 1.13
N GLU A 58 0.33 1.06 1.47
CA GLU A 58 0.82 -0.21 0.94
C GLU A 58 -0.03 -1.41 1.34
N GLU A 59 -0.53 -1.46 2.58
CA GLU A 59 -1.44 -2.53 3.02
C GLU A 59 -2.73 -2.48 2.18
N ALA A 60 -3.23 -1.28 1.88
CA ALA A 60 -4.40 -1.11 1.03
C ALA A 60 -4.12 -1.48 -0.43
N LEU A 61 -2.96 -1.08 -0.99
CA LEU A 61 -2.53 -1.48 -2.33
C LEU A 61 -2.33 -2.99 -2.44
N GLN A 62 -1.74 -3.62 -1.42
CA GLN A 62 -1.52 -5.06 -1.35
C GLN A 62 -2.84 -5.81 -1.21
N ASN A 63 -3.74 -5.40 -0.32
CA ASN A 63 -5.07 -5.99 -0.18
C ASN A 63 -5.86 -5.87 -1.49
N THR A 64 -5.77 -4.73 -2.17
CA THR A 64 -6.40 -4.53 -3.49
C THR A 64 -5.84 -5.52 -4.51
N LEU A 65 -4.51 -5.67 -4.58
CA LEU A 65 -3.86 -6.61 -5.47
C LEU A 65 -4.26 -8.06 -5.14
N ASP A 66 -4.27 -8.44 -3.86
CA ASP A 66 -4.65 -9.77 -3.38
C ASP A 66 -6.10 -10.11 -3.70
N GLY A 67 -7.01 -9.14 -3.57
CA GLY A 67 -8.41 -9.29 -3.98
C GLY A 67 -8.54 -9.52 -5.49
N LEU A 68 -7.81 -8.75 -6.31
CA LEU A 68 -7.79 -8.92 -7.77
C LEU A 68 -7.16 -10.27 -8.17
N LEU A 69 -6.06 -10.68 -7.53
CA LEU A 69 -5.44 -11.99 -7.68
C LEU A 69 -6.43 -13.13 -7.40
N SER A 70 -7.21 -12.99 -6.32
CA SER A 70 -8.23 -13.97 -5.92
C SER A 70 -9.39 -14.06 -6.90
N ALA A 71 -9.77 -12.96 -7.56
CA ALA A 71 -10.83 -12.93 -8.57
C ALA A 71 -10.43 -13.54 -9.92
N ARG A 72 -9.12 -13.54 -10.25
CA ARG A 72 -8.57 -14.04 -11.53
C ARG A 72 -8.98 -15.46 -11.92
N PRO A 73 -8.80 -16.50 -11.08
CA PRO A 73 -9.18 -17.86 -11.47
C PRO A 73 -10.69 -17.98 -11.75
N ARG A 74 -11.50 -17.20 -11.03
CA ARG A 74 -12.96 -17.17 -11.21
C ARG A 74 -13.33 -16.60 -12.58
N LEU A 75 -12.73 -15.46 -12.97
CA LEU A 75 -12.93 -14.88 -14.30
C LEU A 75 -12.49 -15.81 -15.43
N ALA A 76 -11.34 -16.48 -15.28
CA ALA A 76 -10.83 -17.42 -16.27
C ALA A 76 -11.80 -18.61 -16.47
N GLU A 77 -12.40 -19.12 -15.39
CA GLU A 77 -13.39 -20.19 -15.47
C GLU A 77 -14.69 -19.73 -16.14
N ILE A 78 -15.19 -18.53 -15.81
CA ILE A 78 -16.38 -17.96 -16.47
C ILE A 78 -16.13 -17.79 -17.97
N ALA A 79 -14.97 -17.25 -18.35
CA ALA A 79 -14.56 -17.11 -19.75
C ALA A 79 -14.54 -18.46 -20.49
N ARG A 80 -14.02 -19.51 -19.84
CA ARG A 80 -14.01 -20.87 -20.37
C ARG A 80 -15.42 -21.42 -20.59
N LEU A 81 -16.32 -21.21 -19.63
CA LEU A 81 -17.71 -21.68 -19.70
C LEU A 81 -18.52 -20.93 -20.77
N LEU A 82 -18.32 -19.62 -20.91
CA LEU A 82 -18.96 -18.81 -21.95
C LEU A 82 -18.51 -19.23 -23.36
N ASN A 83 -17.22 -19.53 -23.56
CA ASN A 83 -16.70 -20.01 -24.85
C ASN A 83 -17.22 -21.40 -25.24
N GLY A 84 -17.57 -22.24 -24.27
CA GLY A 84 -18.02 -23.61 -24.49
C GLY A 84 -19.53 -23.80 -24.47
N ASP A 85 -20.32 -22.71 -24.44
CA ASP A 85 -21.77 -22.72 -24.19
C ASP A 85 -22.19 -23.55 -22.95
N GLY A 86 -21.29 -23.63 -21.97
CA GLY A 86 -21.45 -24.48 -20.78
C GLY A 86 -21.94 -23.73 -19.54
N LEU A 87 -22.19 -22.43 -19.64
CA LEU A 87 -22.64 -21.62 -18.51
C LEU A 87 -24.15 -21.78 -18.28
N THR A 88 -24.52 -22.52 -17.24
CA THR A 88 -25.92 -22.64 -16.82
C THR A 88 -26.40 -21.38 -16.07
N GLU A 89 -27.72 -21.17 -16.02
CA GLU A 89 -28.31 -20.02 -15.30
C GLU A 89 -27.94 -20.02 -13.81
N ASP A 90 -27.96 -21.19 -13.16
CA ASP A 90 -27.58 -21.34 -11.75
C ASP A 90 -26.09 -21.02 -11.52
N ALA A 91 -25.21 -21.49 -12.42
CA ALA A 91 -23.79 -21.17 -12.35
C ALA A 91 -23.55 -19.68 -12.58
N ARG A 92 -24.26 -19.05 -13.53
CA ARG A 92 -24.21 -17.60 -13.77
C ARG A 92 -24.57 -16.82 -12.52
N LYS A 93 -25.72 -17.10 -11.90
CA LYS A 93 -26.18 -16.42 -10.68
C LYS A 93 -25.18 -16.57 -9.53
N LYS A 94 -24.62 -17.77 -9.35
CA LYS A 94 -23.58 -18.03 -8.35
C LYS A 94 -22.34 -17.16 -8.61
N TYR A 95 -21.82 -17.16 -9.83
CA TYR A 95 -20.63 -16.36 -10.17
C TYR A 95 -20.88 -14.86 -10.07
N CYS A 96 -22.06 -14.35 -10.46
CA CYS A 96 -22.43 -12.95 -10.23
C CYS A 96 -22.34 -12.59 -8.75
N GLN A 97 -22.94 -13.41 -7.88
CA GLN A 97 -22.93 -13.15 -6.43
C GLN A 97 -21.51 -13.16 -5.86
N GLU A 98 -20.68 -14.13 -6.25
CA GLU A 98 -19.30 -14.23 -5.80
C GLU A 98 -18.45 -13.05 -6.27
N LEU A 99 -18.57 -12.66 -7.54
CA LEU A 99 -17.88 -11.49 -8.09
C LEU A 99 -18.36 -10.18 -7.43
N ALA A 100 -19.65 -10.05 -7.10
CA ALA A 100 -20.17 -8.88 -6.39
C ALA A 100 -19.54 -8.73 -5.00
N VAL A 101 -19.32 -9.85 -4.30
CA VAL A 101 -18.60 -9.86 -3.00
C VAL A 101 -17.14 -9.44 -3.20
N ASP A 102 -16.44 -10.04 -4.17
CA ASP A 102 -15.05 -9.71 -4.48
C ASP A 102 -14.91 -8.20 -4.82
N ILE A 103 -15.77 -7.67 -5.69
CA ILE A 103 -15.81 -6.25 -6.07
C ILE A 103 -16.08 -5.36 -4.86
N GLY A 104 -16.98 -5.75 -3.96
CA GLY A 104 -17.30 -5.00 -2.76
C GLY A 104 -16.12 -4.88 -1.80
N ILE A 105 -15.37 -5.98 -1.59
CA ILE A 105 -14.16 -6.01 -0.77
C ILE A 105 -13.08 -5.12 -1.41
N ILE A 106 -12.76 -5.36 -2.69
CA ILE A 106 -11.72 -4.61 -3.41
C ILE A 106 -12.03 -3.10 -3.39
N LYS A 107 -13.28 -2.70 -3.64
CA LYS A 107 -13.70 -1.30 -3.60
C LYS A 107 -13.40 -0.63 -2.26
N ASN A 108 -13.59 -1.36 -1.15
CA ASN A 108 -13.32 -0.83 0.18
C ASN A 108 -11.82 -0.64 0.40
N ASP A 109 -10.99 -1.57 -0.08
CA ASP A 109 -9.52 -1.46 -0.01
C ASP A 109 -9.02 -0.31 -0.89
N MET A 110 -9.56 -0.15 -2.10
CA MET A 110 -9.20 0.94 -3.01
C MET A 110 -9.50 2.33 -2.44
N ARG A 111 -10.55 2.44 -1.64
CA ARG A 111 -10.99 3.70 -1.01
C ARG A 111 -9.94 4.25 -0.02
N LEU A 112 -9.04 3.42 0.49
CA LEU A 112 -8.07 3.80 1.52
C LEU A 112 -6.90 4.62 0.96
N TYR A 113 -6.67 4.58 -0.36
CA TYR A 113 -5.62 5.37 -1.03
C TYR A 113 -6.16 6.43 -2.00
N ASP A 114 -7.48 6.51 -2.26
CA ASP A 114 -8.08 7.53 -3.15
C ASP A 114 -8.41 8.87 -2.43
N ALA A 115 -8.00 9.02 -1.16
CA ALA A 115 -8.29 10.22 -0.37
C ALA A 115 -7.19 11.29 -0.54
N ALA A 116 -7.58 12.46 -1.05
CA ALA A 116 -6.70 13.60 -1.28
C ALA A 116 -5.88 14.00 -0.03
N GLY A 117 -4.60 14.32 -0.23
CA GLY A 117 -3.72 14.86 0.81
C GLY A 117 -3.07 13.85 1.75
N ARG A 118 -3.04 12.56 1.42
CA ARG A 118 -2.19 11.58 2.11
C ARG A 118 -0.84 11.42 1.38
N ALA A 119 0.20 11.07 2.13
CA ALA A 119 1.46 10.58 1.58
C ALA A 119 1.12 9.43 0.61
N GLY A 120 1.23 9.68 -0.69
CA GLY A 120 0.48 8.91 -1.68
C GLY A 120 0.59 9.39 -3.12
N GLU A 121 0.50 10.70 -3.33
CA GLU A 121 0.10 11.21 -4.65
C GLU A 121 1.02 10.80 -5.81
N HIS A 122 2.31 10.52 -5.57
CA HIS A 122 3.22 10.15 -6.65
C HIS A 122 3.36 8.64 -6.88
N LEU A 123 3.30 7.81 -5.82
CA LEU A 123 3.33 6.35 -5.94
C LEU A 123 1.98 5.76 -6.29
N GLN A 124 0.91 6.36 -5.74
CA GLN A 124 -0.46 5.96 -6.03
C GLN A 124 -0.67 5.98 -7.53
N HIS A 125 -0.40 7.07 -8.26
CA HIS A 125 -0.64 7.08 -9.70
C HIS A 125 0.05 5.98 -10.51
N TYR A 126 1.28 5.57 -10.15
CA TYR A 126 2.01 4.53 -10.88
C TYR A 126 1.33 3.16 -10.75
N VAL A 127 0.93 2.76 -9.54
CA VAL A 127 0.30 1.45 -9.28
C VAL A 127 -1.23 1.50 -9.40
N GLN A 128 -1.85 2.54 -8.84
CA GLN A 128 -3.30 2.79 -8.83
C GLN A 128 -3.87 2.75 -10.24
N TYR A 129 -3.17 3.27 -11.25
CA TYR A 129 -3.68 3.21 -12.61
C TYR A 129 -3.94 1.76 -13.05
N SER A 130 -2.95 0.87 -12.84
CA SER A 130 -3.07 -0.55 -13.21
C SER A 130 -4.05 -1.31 -12.32
N LEU A 131 -4.08 -1.03 -11.01
CA LEU A 131 -5.07 -1.61 -10.10
C LEU A 131 -6.50 -1.16 -10.45
N SER A 132 -6.69 0.12 -10.78
CA SER A 132 -8.00 0.69 -11.14
C SER A 132 -8.46 0.19 -12.51
N GLU A 133 -7.55 0.03 -13.47
CA GLU A 133 -7.86 -0.56 -14.77
C GLU A 133 -8.31 -2.02 -14.62
N ALA A 134 -7.62 -2.80 -13.79
CA ALA A 134 -8.02 -4.17 -13.46
C ALA A 134 -9.38 -4.20 -12.76
N TYR A 135 -9.58 -3.38 -11.72
CA TYR A 135 -10.86 -3.28 -11.00
C TYR A 135 -12.03 -2.89 -11.90
N LEU A 136 -11.82 -1.91 -12.80
CA LEU A 136 -12.84 -1.50 -13.75
C LEU A 136 -13.19 -2.63 -14.72
N ALA A 137 -12.20 -3.33 -15.23
CA ALA A 137 -12.41 -4.48 -16.11
C ALA A 137 -13.18 -5.61 -15.41
N LEU A 138 -12.85 -5.92 -14.15
CA LEU A 138 -13.59 -6.86 -13.30
C LEU A 138 -15.06 -6.45 -13.12
N THR A 139 -15.30 -5.18 -12.81
CA THR A 139 -16.66 -4.63 -12.64
C THR A 139 -17.48 -4.72 -13.92
N LEU A 140 -16.85 -4.47 -15.07
CA LEU A 140 -17.50 -4.62 -16.38
C LEU A 140 -17.80 -6.09 -16.69
N CYS A 141 -16.90 -7.03 -16.38
CA CYS A 141 -17.18 -8.46 -16.50
C CYS A 141 -18.38 -8.88 -15.66
N HIS A 142 -18.47 -8.41 -14.41
CA HIS A 142 -19.63 -8.65 -13.55
C HIS A 142 -20.93 -8.13 -14.17
N SER A 143 -20.96 -6.86 -14.59
CA SER A 143 -22.15 -6.24 -15.21
C SER A 143 -22.62 -7.01 -16.45
N ILE A 144 -21.68 -7.42 -17.31
CA ILE A 144 -22.01 -8.21 -18.51
C ILE A 144 -22.61 -9.57 -18.14
N LEU A 145 -22.09 -10.21 -17.08
CA LEU A 145 -22.59 -11.49 -16.61
C LEU A 145 -23.99 -11.38 -15.98
N GLU A 146 -24.25 -10.29 -15.28
CA GLU A 146 -25.54 -9.98 -14.66
C GLU A 146 -26.64 -9.79 -15.72
N ASP A 147 -26.31 -9.15 -16.85
CA ASP A 147 -27.21 -8.86 -17.97
C ASP A 147 -27.58 -10.07 -18.83
N ASP A 148 -27.15 -11.28 -18.46
CA ASP A 148 -27.34 -12.52 -19.24
C ASP A 148 -26.81 -12.40 -20.68
N PRO A 149 -25.48 -12.53 -20.87
CA PRO A 149 -24.85 -12.08 -22.09
C PRO A 149 -25.24 -12.94 -23.30
N ASN A 150 -25.85 -12.29 -24.29
CA ASN A 150 -25.96 -12.84 -25.65
C ASN A 150 -24.57 -12.95 -26.31
N SER A 151 -24.49 -13.43 -27.56
CA SER A 151 -23.22 -13.59 -28.29
C SER A 151 -22.33 -12.33 -28.34
N TYR A 152 -22.93 -11.13 -28.42
CA TYR A 152 -22.19 -9.88 -28.33
C TYR A 152 -21.65 -9.63 -26.91
N GLY A 153 -22.48 -9.85 -25.89
CA GLY A 153 -22.09 -9.78 -24.49
C GLY A 153 -20.94 -10.74 -24.16
N GLN A 154 -20.99 -11.96 -24.67
CA GLN A 154 -19.91 -12.95 -24.51
C GLN A 154 -18.59 -12.44 -25.10
N THR A 155 -18.64 -11.92 -26.34
CA THR A 155 -17.46 -11.33 -27.00
C THR A 155 -16.89 -10.15 -26.19
N LEU A 156 -17.77 -9.31 -25.64
CA LEU A 156 -17.37 -8.19 -24.80
C LEU A 156 -16.76 -8.66 -23.48
N PHE A 157 -17.34 -9.70 -22.84
CA PHE A 157 -16.79 -10.32 -21.63
C PHE A 157 -15.35 -10.77 -21.86
N MET A 158 -15.09 -11.54 -22.93
CA MET A 158 -13.74 -12.02 -23.25
C MET A 158 -12.76 -10.87 -23.48
N LYS A 159 -13.20 -9.78 -24.13
CA LYS A 159 -12.37 -8.59 -24.30
C LYS A 159 -12.03 -7.94 -22.96
N LYS A 160 -12.99 -7.88 -22.02
CA LYS A 160 -12.78 -7.27 -20.70
C LYS A 160 -11.95 -8.16 -19.78
N GLU A 161 -12.13 -9.47 -19.83
CA GLU A 161 -11.28 -10.44 -19.12
C GLU A 161 -9.81 -10.31 -19.55
N LYS A 162 -9.53 -10.16 -20.86
CA LYS A 162 -8.17 -9.93 -21.34
C LYS A 162 -7.58 -8.60 -20.85
N ILE A 163 -8.39 -7.54 -20.79
CA ILE A 163 -7.96 -6.25 -20.23
C ILE A 163 -7.64 -6.41 -18.74
N PHE A 164 -8.51 -7.10 -17.99
CA PHE A 164 -8.29 -7.42 -16.59
C PHE A 164 -6.95 -8.14 -16.39
N ALA A 165 -6.71 -9.24 -17.13
CA ALA A 165 -5.49 -10.03 -17.00
C ALA A 165 -4.23 -9.20 -17.28
N GLY A 166 -4.22 -8.41 -18.38
CA GLY A 166 -3.07 -7.57 -18.72
C GLY A 166 -2.86 -6.38 -17.79
N ALA A 167 -3.93 -5.81 -17.23
CA ALA A 167 -3.83 -4.74 -16.23
C ALA A 167 -3.31 -5.29 -14.89
N LEU A 168 -3.75 -6.49 -14.51
CA LEU A 168 -3.33 -7.17 -13.29
C LEU A 168 -1.86 -7.59 -13.34
N GLU A 169 -1.39 -8.15 -14.45
CA GLU A 169 0.03 -8.47 -14.65
C GLU A 169 0.94 -7.22 -14.54
N LYS A 170 0.50 -6.10 -15.13
CA LYS A 170 1.19 -4.81 -14.97
C LYS A 170 1.17 -4.35 -13.51
N ALA A 171 0.05 -4.49 -12.80
CA ALA A 171 -0.04 -4.12 -11.39
C ALA A 171 0.90 -4.95 -10.52
N GLU A 172 0.97 -6.28 -10.73
CA GLU A 172 1.90 -7.18 -10.05
C GLU A 172 3.35 -6.76 -10.30
N THR A 173 3.71 -6.48 -11.55
CA THR A 173 5.07 -6.06 -11.92
C THR A 173 5.44 -4.76 -11.21
N ARG A 174 4.58 -3.74 -11.28
CA ARG A 174 4.82 -2.43 -10.65
C ARG A 174 4.89 -2.53 -9.12
N MET A 175 4.01 -3.32 -8.52
CA MET A 175 4.05 -3.57 -7.08
C MET A 175 5.32 -4.30 -6.65
N THR A 176 5.81 -5.23 -7.48
CA THR A 176 7.09 -5.92 -7.25
C THR A 176 8.28 -4.98 -7.38
N GLU A 177 8.33 -4.16 -8.44
CA GLU A 177 9.36 -3.14 -8.64
C GLU A 177 9.45 -2.16 -7.46
N MET A 178 8.31 -1.85 -6.85
CA MET A 178 8.22 -0.97 -5.69
C MET A 178 8.45 -1.65 -4.34
N GLY A 179 8.65 -2.97 -4.33
CA GLY A 179 8.78 -3.76 -3.10
C GLY A 179 7.52 -3.81 -2.23
N LEU A 180 6.35 -3.49 -2.81
CA LEU A 180 5.05 -3.53 -2.14
C LEU A 180 4.34 -4.88 -2.32
N TYR A 181 4.80 -5.67 -3.29
CA TYR A 181 4.36 -7.04 -3.51
C TYR A 181 5.57 -7.94 -3.67
N GLN A 182 5.49 -9.14 -3.10
CA GLN A 182 6.49 -10.17 -3.25
C GLN A 182 5.80 -11.44 -3.69
N VAL A 183 6.30 -12.02 -4.78
CA VAL A 183 5.88 -13.34 -5.25
C VAL A 183 6.61 -14.40 -4.43
N GLY A 184 5.86 -15.36 -3.86
CA GLY A 184 6.41 -16.51 -3.15
C GLY A 184 6.66 -16.28 -1.66
N ALA A 185 7.19 -17.30 -0.99
CA ALA A 185 7.46 -17.25 0.44
C ALA A 185 8.70 -16.39 0.75
N VAL A 186 8.82 -15.97 2.02
CA VAL A 186 10.05 -15.42 2.56
C VAL A 186 10.84 -16.57 3.18
N ILE A 187 12.06 -16.81 2.71
CA ILE A 187 12.94 -17.89 3.20
C ILE A 187 13.54 -17.50 4.56
N ALA A 188 13.94 -16.24 4.71
CA ALA A 188 14.48 -15.68 5.93
C ALA A 188 14.13 -14.19 6.03
N SER A 189 13.85 -13.68 7.22
CA SER A 189 13.65 -12.26 7.49
C SER A 189 14.25 -11.88 8.84
N TYR A 190 14.87 -10.71 8.90
CA TYR A 190 15.44 -10.10 10.09
C TYR A 190 14.92 -8.67 10.18
N SER A 191 14.24 -8.33 11.28
CA SER A 191 13.63 -7.02 11.48
C SER A 191 14.20 -6.36 12.74
N HIS A 192 14.58 -5.09 12.61
CA HIS A 192 15.03 -4.25 13.72
C HIS A 192 14.19 -3.00 13.78
N GLN A 193 13.65 -2.71 14.96
CA GLN A 193 12.83 -1.54 15.21
C GLN A 193 13.63 -0.49 15.96
N GLY A 194 13.77 0.68 15.34
CA GLY A 194 14.34 1.87 15.94
C GLY A 194 13.26 2.79 16.54
N THR A 195 13.68 3.98 16.91
CA THR A 195 12.81 5.09 17.36
C THR A 195 11.98 5.63 16.20
N TYR A 196 12.61 5.97 15.08
CA TYR A 196 11.96 6.68 13.97
C TYR A 196 11.73 5.80 12.75
N CYS A 197 12.39 4.65 12.65
CA CYS A 197 12.18 3.71 11.57
C CYS A 197 12.17 2.24 12.05
N THR A 198 11.73 1.36 11.16
CA THR A 198 11.86 -0.09 11.27
C THR A 198 12.53 -0.57 9.99
N VAL A 199 13.60 -1.35 10.11
CA VAL A 199 14.31 -1.94 8.98
C VAL A 199 14.07 -3.43 8.97
N GLU A 200 13.75 -3.97 7.81
CA GLU A 200 13.65 -5.39 7.56
C GLU A 200 14.58 -5.79 6.41
N VAL A 201 15.38 -6.82 6.62
CA VAL A 201 16.21 -7.47 5.61
C VAL A 201 15.71 -8.89 5.44
N TYR A 202 15.26 -9.24 4.25
CA TYR A 202 14.65 -10.53 4.01
C TYR A 202 15.04 -11.12 2.65
N GLN A 203 14.95 -12.44 2.55
CA GLN A 203 15.29 -13.19 1.36
C GLN A 203 14.01 -13.78 0.74
N PRO A 204 13.60 -13.27 -0.43
CA PRO A 204 12.51 -13.87 -1.18
C PRO A 204 12.84 -15.26 -1.71
N GLU A 205 11.81 -16.10 -1.80
CA GLU A 205 11.87 -17.33 -2.58
C GLU A 205 12.18 -17.01 -4.06
N GLY A 206 13.17 -17.70 -4.63
CA GLY A 206 13.63 -17.47 -6.01
C GLY A 206 14.70 -16.38 -6.18
N TYR A 207 15.09 -15.67 -5.12
CA TYR A 207 16.26 -14.78 -5.18
C TYR A 207 17.56 -15.58 -5.36
N MET A 208 18.50 -14.99 -6.11
CA MET A 208 19.83 -15.57 -6.27
C MET A 208 20.53 -15.66 -4.91
N TYR A 209 21.42 -16.65 -4.78
CA TYR A 209 22.22 -16.85 -3.58
C TYR A 209 22.99 -15.57 -3.19
N GLY A 210 22.85 -15.11 -1.94
CA GLY A 210 23.47 -13.89 -1.45
C GLY A 210 22.78 -12.58 -1.85
N ALA A 211 21.59 -12.64 -2.47
CA ALA A 211 20.74 -11.50 -2.74
C ALA A 211 19.61 -11.40 -1.69
N TRP A 212 19.37 -10.18 -1.22
CA TRP A 212 18.39 -9.85 -0.20
C TRP A 212 17.60 -8.61 -0.61
N GLN A 213 16.39 -8.48 -0.08
CA GLN A 213 15.61 -7.26 -0.13
C GLN A 213 15.70 -6.54 1.21
N VAL A 214 15.75 -5.21 1.14
CA VAL A 214 15.74 -4.34 2.30
C VAL A 214 14.55 -3.41 2.20
N ARG A 215 13.76 -3.38 3.26
CA ARG A 215 12.62 -2.49 3.43
C ARG A 215 12.85 -1.64 4.66
N VAL A 216 12.78 -0.32 4.51
CA VAL A 216 12.82 0.61 5.64
C VAL A 216 11.51 1.38 5.70
N MET A 217 10.90 1.39 6.87
CA MET A 217 9.60 1.99 7.13
C MET A 217 9.76 3.07 8.20
N LEU A 218 9.25 4.27 7.97
CA LEU A 218 9.18 5.31 8.99
C LEU A 218 8.11 4.93 10.03
N ASN A 219 8.49 4.98 11.30
CA ASN A 219 7.57 4.78 12.40
C ASN A 219 6.66 6.02 12.47
N PRO A 220 5.33 5.86 12.47
CA PRO A 220 4.45 6.99 12.65
C PRO A 220 4.69 7.57 14.06
N GLY A 221 4.78 8.91 14.16
CA GLY A 221 4.99 9.58 15.45
C GLY A 221 3.93 9.20 16.50
N ARG A 222 2.72 8.81 16.06
CA ARG A 222 1.66 8.12 16.82
C ARG A 222 0.83 7.23 15.90
N LYS A 223 0.20 6.17 16.44
CA LYS A 223 -0.77 5.31 15.73
C LYS A 223 -1.88 6.18 15.11
N GLY A 224 -1.92 6.27 13.78
CA GLY A 224 -2.95 7.02 13.05
C GLY A 224 -2.55 8.43 12.60
N GLN A 225 -1.31 8.85 12.86
CA GLN A 225 -0.77 10.06 12.24
C GLN A 225 -0.01 9.71 10.95
N PRO A 226 -0.12 10.55 9.91
CA PRO A 226 0.75 10.45 8.75
C PRO A 226 2.19 10.72 9.16
N VAL A 227 3.13 10.09 8.47
CA VAL A 227 4.56 10.40 8.56
C VAL A 227 4.77 11.89 8.30
N LEU A 228 5.74 12.51 8.99
CA LEU A 228 6.11 13.92 8.73
C LEU A 228 6.39 14.10 7.24
N GLY A 229 5.56 14.89 6.54
CA GLY A 229 5.69 15.12 5.10
C GLY A 229 7.04 15.72 4.70
N SER A 230 7.70 16.42 5.62
CA SER A 230 9.06 16.95 5.45
C SER A 230 10.15 15.88 5.31
N LEU A 231 9.86 14.63 5.70
CA LEU A 231 10.78 13.50 5.54
C LEU A 231 10.57 12.75 4.22
N SER A 232 9.42 12.96 3.57
CA SER A 232 9.20 12.44 2.21
C SER A 232 10.10 13.21 1.26
N TRP A 233 10.75 12.50 0.33
CA TRP A 233 11.72 13.06 -0.64
C TRP A 233 13.07 13.49 -0.06
N GLN A 234 13.30 13.24 1.24
CA GLN A 234 14.63 13.41 1.80
C GLN A 234 15.55 12.28 1.32
N GLY A 235 16.68 12.67 0.71
CA GLY A 235 17.71 11.74 0.27
C GLY A 235 18.72 11.40 1.38
N PHE A 236 19.14 10.14 1.38
CA PHE A 236 20.11 9.54 2.30
C PHE A 236 21.17 8.81 1.49
N ALA A 237 22.44 8.97 1.87
CA ALA A 237 23.51 8.14 1.32
C ALA A 237 23.43 6.73 1.92
N PHE A 238 23.86 5.72 1.15
CA PHE A 238 24.03 4.38 1.71
C PHE A 238 25.18 4.36 2.72
N PRO A 239 25.01 3.73 3.89
CA PRO A 239 26.12 3.52 4.80
C PRO A 239 27.09 2.50 4.19
N LYS A 240 28.38 2.68 4.47
CA LYS A 240 29.39 1.68 4.10
C LYS A 240 29.34 0.53 5.09
N ILE A 241 28.76 -0.59 4.66
CA ILE A 241 28.75 -1.85 5.42
C ILE A 241 29.68 -2.83 4.73
N THR A 242 30.61 -3.41 5.49
CA THR A 242 31.62 -4.34 4.99
C THR A 242 30.97 -5.51 4.26
N ASP A 243 31.53 -5.90 3.11
CA ASP A 243 31.06 -6.99 2.25
C ASP A 243 29.64 -6.83 1.66
N ARG A 244 29.04 -5.63 1.73
CA ARG A 244 27.68 -5.38 1.22
C ARG A 244 27.64 -4.28 0.16
N ILE A 245 26.83 -4.50 -0.88
CA ILE A 245 26.46 -3.49 -1.88
C ILE A 245 24.93 -3.33 -1.85
N PHE A 246 24.48 -2.08 -1.92
CA PHE A 246 23.08 -1.73 -2.08
C PHE A 246 22.81 -1.26 -3.50
N ASN A 247 21.66 -1.66 -4.04
CA ASN A 247 21.17 -1.21 -5.33
C ASN A 247 19.72 -0.76 -5.17
N VAL A 248 19.44 0.47 -5.57
CA VAL A 248 18.13 1.10 -5.46
C VAL A 248 17.66 1.56 -6.82
N ALA A 249 16.41 1.25 -7.13
CA ALA A 249 15.74 1.69 -8.34
C ALA A 249 14.81 2.88 -8.06
N SER A 250 14.41 3.56 -9.12
CA SER A 250 13.25 4.47 -9.07
C SER A 250 12.03 3.71 -8.53
N PRO A 251 11.23 4.30 -7.64
CA PRO A 251 11.18 5.71 -7.25
C PRO A 251 12.06 6.08 -6.04
N TYR A 252 12.76 5.12 -5.44
CA TYR A 252 13.52 5.34 -4.22
C TYR A 252 14.95 5.82 -4.47
N SER A 253 15.44 5.75 -5.70
CA SER A 253 16.78 6.26 -6.06
C SER A 253 16.78 7.78 -6.15
N VAL A 254 17.74 8.44 -5.50
CA VAL A 254 17.91 9.90 -5.56
C VAL A 254 19.40 10.25 -5.59
N PRO A 255 19.81 11.29 -6.32
CA PRO A 255 21.18 11.81 -6.21
C PRO A 255 21.40 12.44 -4.83
N VAL A 256 22.50 12.07 -4.16
CA VAL A 256 22.93 12.64 -2.88
C VAL A 256 24.37 13.13 -2.97
N SER A 257 24.71 14.13 -2.14
CA SER A 257 26.11 14.57 -2.02
C SER A 257 26.89 13.62 -1.11
N GLY A 258 27.78 12.84 -1.70
CA GLY A 258 28.73 11.96 -1.02
C GLY A 258 30.11 12.58 -0.86
N LYS A 259 31.06 11.80 -0.33
CA LYS A 259 32.44 12.28 -0.08
C LYS A 259 33.22 12.53 -1.38
N HIS A 260 32.85 11.87 -2.47
CA HIS A 260 33.55 11.95 -3.75
C HIS A 260 32.74 12.63 -4.86
N GLY A 261 31.67 13.35 -4.50
CA GLY A 261 30.79 14.02 -5.43
C GLY A 261 29.35 13.53 -5.32
N LEU A 262 28.62 13.61 -6.43
CA LEU A 262 27.25 13.09 -6.50
C LEU A 262 27.28 11.55 -6.56
N GLU A 263 26.60 10.92 -5.62
CA GLU A 263 26.46 9.46 -5.51
C GLU A 263 24.97 9.10 -5.56
N ILE A 264 24.65 7.84 -5.90
CA ILE A 264 23.26 7.36 -5.83
C ILE A 264 22.96 6.99 -4.38
N GLY A 265 21.98 7.68 -3.80
CA GLY A 265 21.41 7.38 -2.50
C GLY A 265 19.99 6.86 -2.63
N PHE A 266 19.33 6.74 -1.49
CA PHE A 266 17.93 6.36 -1.39
C PHE A 266 17.10 7.48 -0.77
N GLN A 267 15.80 7.51 -1.02
CA GLN A 267 14.87 8.45 -0.40
C GLN A 267 13.65 7.72 0.14
N PHE A 268 13.05 8.29 1.20
CA PHE A 268 11.73 7.87 1.61
C PHE A 268 10.70 8.44 0.65
N VAL A 269 9.92 7.54 0.07
CA VAL A 269 8.70 7.87 -0.63
C VAL A 269 7.56 7.41 0.26
N GLU A 270 6.83 8.38 0.80
CA GLU A 270 5.62 8.16 1.60
C GLU A 270 5.83 7.38 2.90
N GLY A 271 7.04 7.46 3.46
CA GLY A 271 7.40 6.71 4.66
C GLY A 271 8.12 5.39 4.38
N TYR A 272 8.37 5.06 3.11
CA TYR A 272 9.00 3.81 2.71
C TYR A 272 10.23 4.05 1.86
N THR A 273 11.21 3.19 2.02
CA THR A 273 12.23 3.00 0.99
C THR A 273 12.50 1.52 0.83
N PHE A 274 12.78 1.14 -0.41
CA PHE A 274 13.02 -0.23 -0.79
C PHE A 274 14.24 -0.31 -1.71
N PHE A 275 15.11 -1.29 -1.44
CA PHE A 275 16.30 -1.54 -2.24
C PHE A 275 16.81 -2.96 -2.07
N HIS A 276 17.65 -3.39 -3.00
CA HIS A 276 18.28 -4.69 -2.99
C HIS A 276 19.64 -4.62 -2.29
N MET A 277 19.99 -5.67 -1.57
CA MET A 277 21.30 -5.87 -0.96
C MET A 277 21.94 -7.13 -1.54
N TYR A 278 23.22 -7.02 -1.90
CA TYR A 278 24.03 -8.13 -2.40
C TYR A 278 25.31 -8.27 -1.59
N SER A 279 25.80 -9.49 -1.50
CA SER A 279 27.19 -9.75 -1.09
C SER A 279 28.17 -9.15 -2.09
N ASN A 280 29.26 -8.56 -1.60
CA ASN A 280 30.29 -7.91 -2.41
C ASN A 280 31.61 -8.69 -2.35
N GLY A 281 31.88 -9.49 -3.39
CA GLY A 281 33.16 -10.20 -3.54
C GLY A 281 33.41 -11.34 -2.54
N THR A 282 32.46 -11.60 -1.65
CA THR A 282 32.52 -12.66 -0.63
C THR A 282 31.25 -13.53 -0.73
N VAL A 283 31.38 -14.84 -0.54
CA VAL A 283 30.21 -15.73 -0.49
C VAL A 283 29.40 -15.48 0.80
N GLU A 284 28.08 -15.60 0.74
CA GLU A 284 27.18 -15.15 1.81
C GLU A 284 27.54 -15.73 3.19
N GLU A 285 27.92 -17.01 3.27
CA GLU A 285 28.30 -17.70 4.52
C GLU A 285 29.60 -17.18 5.14
N LYS A 286 30.42 -16.49 4.35
CA LYS A 286 31.71 -15.95 4.76
C LYS A 286 31.69 -14.44 4.98
N ASN A 287 30.53 -13.80 4.78
CA ASN A 287 30.43 -12.38 5.07
C ASN A 287 30.67 -12.12 6.55
N THR A 288 31.48 -11.10 6.82
CA THR A 288 31.80 -10.69 8.18
C THR A 288 30.57 -10.17 8.91
N VAL A 289 29.62 -9.61 8.15
CA VAL A 289 28.37 -9.01 8.64
C VAL A 289 27.18 -9.81 8.12
N SER A 290 26.45 -10.49 9.02
CA SER A 290 25.24 -11.23 8.67
C SER A 290 24.08 -10.30 8.30
N ALA A 291 23.06 -10.81 7.60
CA ALA A 291 21.88 -10.03 7.23
C ALA A 291 21.16 -9.39 8.43
N ASP A 292 21.12 -10.08 9.58
CA ASP A 292 20.59 -9.56 10.85
C ASP A 292 21.39 -8.35 11.35
N VAL A 293 22.72 -8.44 11.32
CA VAL A 293 23.59 -7.31 11.72
C VAL A 293 23.47 -6.16 10.72
N VAL A 294 23.27 -6.43 9.42
CA VAL A 294 22.98 -5.38 8.44
C VAL A 294 21.67 -4.67 8.76
N ALA A 295 20.61 -5.41 9.08
CA ALA A 295 19.32 -4.81 9.46
C ALA A 295 19.46 -3.89 10.68
N SER A 296 20.21 -4.33 11.70
CA SER A 296 20.52 -3.53 12.89
C SER A 296 21.31 -2.27 12.56
N GLN A 297 22.42 -2.39 11.82
CA GLN A 297 23.29 -1.25 11.47
C GLN A 297 22.58 -0.23 10.58
N LEU A 298 21.77 -0.69 9.62
CA LEU A 298 20.95 0.19 8.78
C LEU A 298 19.90 0.92 9.62
N CYS A 299 19.27 0.24 10.57
CA CYS A 299 18.27 0.84 11.46
C CYS A 299 18.90 1.96 12.29
N GLU A 300 20.04 1.70 12.94
CA GLU A 300 20.76 2.70 13.71
C GLU A 300 21.20 3.90 12.86
N PHE A 301 21.72 3.63 11.64
CA PHE A 301 22.15 4.69 10.72
C PHE A 301 20.97 5.61 10.33
N VAL A 302 19.86 5.02 9.87
CA VAL A 302 18.69 5.78 9.43
C VAL A 302 18.10 6.57 10.59
N ASP A 303 17.96 5.97 11.78
CA ASP A 303 17.48 6.65 12.98
C ASP A 303 18.36 7.86 13.36
N GLN A 304 19.68 7.72 13.28
CA GLN A 304 20.61 8.81 13.56
C GLN A 304 20.45 9.96 12.56
N GLU A 305 20.34 9.66 11.26
CA GLU A 305 20.11 10.69 10.23
C GLU A 305 18.75 11.38 10.42
N LEU A 306 17.70 10.61 10.71
CA LEU A 306 16.37 11.16 11.01
C LEU A 306 16.37 12.02 12.27
N THR A 307 17.12 11.64 13.31
CA THR A 307 17.24 12.43 14.54
C THR A 307 17.81 13.81 14.25
N LYS A 308 18.83 13.92 13.38
CA LYS A 308 19.43 15.20 13.01
C LYS A 308 18.46 16.12 12.29
N ILE A 309 17.56 15.55 11.47
CA ILE A 309 16.59 16.30 10.69
C ILE A 309 15.39 16.71 11.54
N ILE A 310 14.92 15.83 12.41
CA ILE A 310 13.73 16.08 13.26
C ILE A 310 14.06 17.04 14.41
N ALA A 311 15.29 17.01 14.93
CA ALA A 311 15.74 17.91 16.00
C ALA A 311 16.22 19.28 15.51
N ALA A 312 16.36 19.48 14.20
CA ALA A 312 16.75 20.75 13.58
C ALA A 312 15.54 21.63 13.28
#